data_AF-A0A841HR72-F1
#
_entry.id   AF-A0A841HR72-F1
#
_cell.length_a   1.000
_cell.length_b   1.000
_cell.length_c   1.000
_cell.angle_alpha   90.00
_cell.angle_beta   90.00
_cell.angle_gamma   90.00
#
_symmetry.space_group_name_H-M   'P 1'
#
loop_
_entity.id
_entity.type
_entity.pdbx_description
1 polymer ?
#
loop_
_entity_poly.entity_id
_entity_poly.type
_entity_poly.pdbx_seq_one_letter_code
_entity_poly.pdbx_strand_id
1 'polypeptide(L)' 'MISTRSTEFVAALARASEENGLEEHYRSTVRPLFAMPRSQWPGCCGGGCEPCAQTLIAVADRVCELLGVEYD' A
#
# COMPACT_ATOMS: atom_id res chain seq x y z
N MET A 1 11.49 -9.88 -3.01
CA MET A 1 11.13 -9.15 -1.77
C MET A 1 11.39 -7.67 -1.99
N ILE A 2 10.34 -6.85 -1.91
CA ILE A 2 10.45 -5.40 -2.07
C ILE A 2 11.15 -4.82 -0.84
N SER A 3 12.21 -4.03 -1.04
CA SER A 3 12.85 -3.32 0.07
C SER A 3 12.04 -2.05 0.37
N THR A 4 11.21 -2.08 1.42
CA THR A 4 10.36 -0.93 1.81
C THR A 4 11.13 0.32 2.26
N ARG A 5 12.47 0.22 2.35
CA ARG A 5 13.39 1.30 2.69
C ARG A 5 14.09 1.91 1.46
N SER A 6 13.89 1.38 0.26
CA SER A 6 14.49 1.95 -0.95
C SER A 6 13.83 3.26 -1.34
N THR A 7 14.60 4.15 -1.97
CA THR A 7 14.10 5.43 -2.49
C THR A 7 13.02 5.21 -3.56
N GLU A 8 13.17 4.17 -4.38
CA GLU A 8 12.19 3.78 -5.40
C GLU A 8 10.85 3.41 -4.77
N PHE A 9 10.87 2.63 -3.68
CA PHE A 9 9.66 2.28 -2.95
C PHE A 9 8.99 3.52 -2.33
N VAL A 10 9.77 4.42 -1.74
CA VAL A 10 9.24 5.66 -1.16
C VAL A 10 8.59 6.53 -2.23
N ALA A 11 9.20 6.65 -3.41
CA ALA A 11 8.65 7.39 -4.54
C ALA A 11 7.37 6.74 -5.10
N ALA A 12 7.39 5.41 -5.27
CA ALA A 12 6.21 4.65 -5.71
C ALA A 12 5.06 4.78 -4.70
N LEU A 13 5.34 4.71 -3.40
CA LEU A 13 4.35 4.85 -2.33
C LEU A 13 3.74 6.25 -2.30
N ALA A 14 4.56 7.31 -2.43
CA ALA A 14 4.07 8.68 -2.48
C ALA A 14 3.09 8.85 -3.66
N ARG A 15 3.51 8.46 -4.86
CA ARG A 15 2.70 8.54 -6.06
C ARG A 15 1.41 7.71 -5.97
N ALA A 16 1.51 6.45 -5.55
CA ALA A 16 0.35 5.58 -5.37
C ALA A 16 -0.65 6.15 -4.36
N SER A 17 -0.15 6.79 -3.30
CA SER A 17 -0.99 7.42 -2.28
C SER A 17 -1.73 8.63 -2.85
N GLU A 18 -1.06 9.48 -3.62
CA GLU A 18 -1.69 10.63 -4.29
C GLU A 18 -2.75 10.19 -5.30
N GLU A 19 -2.47 9.17 -6.10
CA GLU A 19 -3.41 8.62 -7.09
C GLU A 19 -4.67 8.02 -6.44
N ASN A 20 -4.57 7.51 -5.21
CA ASN A 20 -5.68 6.89 -4.48
C ASN A 20 -6.28 7.80 -3.38
N GLY A 21 -5.80 9.04 -3.24
CA GLY A 21 -6.27 9.98 -2.23
C GLY A 21 -5.93 9.60 -0.79
N LEU A 22 -4.88 8.80 -0.57
CA LEU A 22 -4.39 8.46 0.76
C LEU A 22 -3.52 9.60 1.31
N GLU A 23 -3.91 10.14 2.46
CA GLU A 23 -3.16 11.21 3.13
C GLU A 23 -1.76 10.76 3.56
N GLU A 24 -0.82 11.70 3.61
CA GLU A 24 0.59 11.41 3.88
C GLU A 24 0.83 10.69 5.21
N HIS A 25 0.10 11.07 6.27
CA HIS A 25 0.26 10.43 7.59
C HIS A 25 -0.15 8.94 7.57
N TYR A 26 -1.06 8.55 6.67
CA TYR A 26 -1.46 7.16 6.49
C TYR A 26 -0.49 6.35 5.64
N ARG A 27 0.48 6.94 4.93
CA ARG A 27 1.45 6.16 4.13
C ARG A 27 2.25 5.16 4.98
N SER A 28 2.46 5.49 6.25
CA SER A 28 3.14 4.63 7.22
C SER A 28 2.38 3.31 7.49
N THR A 29 1.05 3.28 7.36
CA THR A 29 0.21 2.08 7.58
C THR A 29 0.22 1.12 6.39
N VAL A 30 0.70 1.55 5.22
CA VAL A 30 0.83 0.69 4.03
C VAL A 30 2.09 -0.18 4.10
N ARG A 31 3.18 0.30 4.72
CA ARG A 31 4.47 -0.42 4.77
C ARG A 31 4.40 -1.83 5.38
N PRO A 32 3.63 -2.08 6.46
CA PRO A 32 3.46 -3.42 7.02
C PRO A 32 2.85 -4.43 6.04
N LEU A 33 2.03 -4.00 5.07
CA LEU A 33 1.43 -4.90 4.07
C LEU A 33 2.50 -5.60 3.22
N PHE A 34 3.62 -4.93 2.97
CA PHE A 34 4.73 -5.49 2.20
C PHE A 34 5.64 -6.43 3.01
N ALA A 35 5.41 -6.55 4.32
CA ALA A 35 6.13 -7.48 5.19
C ALA A 35 5.40 -8.82 5.36
N MET A 36 4.21 -8.98 4.77
CA MET A 36 3.36 -10.17 4.88
C MET A 36 2.77 -10.55 3.52
N PRO A 37 2.45 -11.83 3.29
CA PRO A 37 1.83 -12.26 2.04
C PRO A 37 0.44 -11.64 1.86
N ARG A 38 -0.01 -11.53 0.60
CA ARG A 38 -1.30 -10.89 0.24
C ARG A 38 -2.49 -11.52 0.96
N SER A 39 -2.43 -12.83 1.19
CA SER A 39 -3.44 -13.59 1.95
C SER A 39 -3.65 -13.12 3.39
N GLN A 40 -2.71 -12.36 3.96
CA GLN A 40 -2.80 -11.80 5.31
C GLN A 40 -3.19 -10.32 5.33
N TRP A 41 -3.46 -9.71 4.17
CA TRP A 41 -3.84 -8.31 4.11
C TRP A 41 -5.22 -8.06 4.75
N PRO A 42 -5.41 -6.90 5.40
CA PRO A 42 -6.65 -6.59 6.08
C PRO A 42 -7.80 -6.47 5.07
N GLY A 43 -8.89 -7.20 5.30
CA GLY A 43 -10.11 -7.08 4.51
C GLY A 43 -10.91 -5.82 4.85
N CYS A 44 -11.79 -5.41 3.94
CA CYS A 44 -12.73 -4.33 4.22
C CYS A 44 -13.73 -4.75 5.31
N CYS A 45 -13.77 -3.98 6.39
CA CYS A 45 -14.69 -4.16 7.52
C CYS A 45 -16.16 -3.82 7.17
N GLY A 46 -16.40 -3.10 6.07
CA GLY A 46 -17.73 -2.55 5.72
C GLY A 46 -18.23 -1.43 6.64
N GLY A 47 -17.45 -1.04 7.66
CA GLY A 47 -17.85 -0.11 8.72
C GLY A 47 -17.36 1.33 8.58
N GLY A 48 -16.78 1.71 7.44
CA GLY A 48 -16.23 3.06 7.26
C GLY A 48 -14.95 3.35 8.06
N CYS A 49 -14.13 2.31 8.28
CA CYS A 49 -12.84 2.43 8.99
C CYS A 49 -11.93 3.46 8.27
N GLU A 50 -11.36 4.45 8.99
CA GLU A 50 -10.35 5.38 8.45
C GLU A 50 -8.94 5.04 8.99
N PRO A 51 -7.95 4.72 8.13
CA PRO A 51 -8.04 4.64 6.67
C PRO A 51 -8.71 3.34 6.20
N CYS A 52 -9.47 3.40 5.10
CA CYS A 52 -10.16 2.24 4.56
C CYS A 52 -9.14 1.19 4.10
N ALA A 53 -9.31 -0.06 4.54
CA ALA A 53 -8.43 -1.16 4.16
C ALA A 53 -8.37 -1.35 2.63
N GLN A 54 -9.47 -1.09 1.91
CA GLN A 54 -9.46 -1.14 0.43
C GLN A 54 -8.56 -0.06 -0.17
N THR A 55 -8.52 1.14 0.41
CA THR A 55 -7.61 2.21 -0.06
C THR A 55 -6.16 1.79 0.17
N LEU A 56 -5.84 1.21 1.34
CA LEU A 56 -4.49 0.71 1.61
C LEU A 56 -4.07 -0.40 0.63
N ILE A 57 -4.99 -1.32 0.31
CA ILE A 57 -4.77 -2.37 -0.68
C ILE A 57 -4.56 -1.78 -2.08
N ALA A 58 -5.41 -0.85 -2.51
CA ALA A 58 -5.29 -0.20 -3.81
C ALA A 58 -3.97 0.57 -3.96
N VAL A 59 -3.52 1.24 -2.89
CA VAL A 59 -2.21 1.87 -2.84
C VAL A 59 -1.09 0.83 -2.93
N ALA A 60 -1.20 -0.29 -2.20
CA ALA A 60 -0.19 -1.34 -2.23
C ALA A 60 -0.07 -2.01 -3.61
N ASP A 61 -1.21 -2.32 -4.24
CA ASP A 61 -1.27 -2.83 -5.62
C ASP A 61 -0.62 -1.85 -6.59
N ARG A 62 -0.93 -0.56 -6.46
CA ARG A 62 -0.37 0.46 -7.34
C ARG A 62 1.14 0.62 -7.17
N VAL A 63 1.66 0.48 -5.96
CA VAL A 63 3.11 0.44 -5.72
C VAL A 63 3.76 -0.74 -6.44
N CYS A 64 3.13 -1.92 -6.39
CA CYS A 64 3.62 -3.11 -7.11
C CYS A 64 3.66 -2.88 -8.63
N GLU A 65 2.61 -2.31 -9.21
CA GLU A 65 2.58 -1.95 -10.63
C GLU A 65 3.70 -0.96 -11.00
N LEU A 66 3.91 0.08 -10.19
CA LEU A 66 4.95 1.09 -10.42
C LEU A 66 6.37 0.53 -10.33
N LEU A 67 6.58 -0.48 -9.49
CA LEU A 67 7.87 -1.16 -9.33
C LEU A 67 8.04 -2.35 -10.30
N GLY A 68 7.00 -2.69 -11.09
CA GLY A 68 7.04 -3.83 -12.02
C GLY A 68 7.18 -5.18 -11.32
N VAL A 69 6.62 -5.32 -10.13
CA VAL A 69 6.69 -6.53 -9.31
C VAL A 69 5.30 -7.12 -9.12
N GLU A 70 5.17 -8.43 -9.34
CA GLU A 70 3.95 -9.16 -9.02
C GLU A 70 3.97 -9.60 -7.55
N TYR A 71 2.83 -9.47 -6.87
CA TYR A 71 2.67 -9.86 -5.47
C TYR A 71 1.68 -11.04 -5.42
N ASP A 72 2.15 -12.21 -5.00
CA ASP A 72 1.34 -13.43 -4.81
C ASP A 72 0.72 -13.47 -3.39
#